data_AF-A0A6M3LBH0-F1
#
_entry.id   AF-A0A6M3LBH0-F1
#
_cell.length_a   1.000
_cell.length_b   1.000
_cell.length_c   1.000
_cell.angle_alpha   90.00
_cell.angle_beta   90.00
_cell.angle_gamma   90.00
#
_symmetry.space_group_name_H-M   'P 1'
#
loop_
_entity.id
_entity.type
_entity.pdbx_description
1 polymer ?
#
loop_
_entity_poly.entity_id
_entity_poly.type
_entity_poly.pdbx_seq_one_letter_code
_entity_poly.pdbx_strand_id
1 'polypeptide(L)'
;MPVIDRSFQRDLKNLDRRLGTKFNGEHFVVTYDRGYGEPVNIYRVKSDDDGFRQPDQRDLKIIKGGDLAVGDRMEMRLKKMAYASEVIRRETRRRVKDEIRNRLKDSKHQLTRWVGDRANISKSNAEFRRVPHKPGKNVVATI
;
A
#
# COMPACT_ATOMS: atom_id res chain seq x y z
N MET A 1 25.04 0.31 12.63
CA MET A 1 24.08 1.13 11.85
C MET A 1 24.62 2.54 11.73
N PRO A 2 24.56 3.17 10.55
CA PRO A 2 24.99 4.56 10.40
C PRO A 2 24.14 5.46 11.32
N VAL A 3 24.83 6.30 12.09
CA VAL A 3 24.21 7.21 13.05
C VAL A 3 23.99 8.56 12.37
N ILE A 4 22.83 9.15 12.62
CA ILE A 4 22.47 10.46 12.08
C ILE A 4 23.12 11.57 12.91
N ASP A 5 23.37 12.72 12.30
CA ASP A 5 23.83 13.89 13.06
C ASP A 5 22.75 14.36 14.05
N ARG A 6 23.17 14.57 15.30
CA ARG A 6 22.33 15.07 16.40
C ARG A 6 21.83 16.48 16.11
N SER A 7 22.62 17.30 15.42
CA SER A 7 22.23 18.66 15.05
C SER A 7 21.00 18.65 14.14
N PHE A 8 21.06 17.86 13.08
CA PHE A 8 19.96 17.64 12.15
C PHE A 8 18.72 17.08 12.84
N GLN A 9 18.89 16.08 13.71
CA GLN A 9 17.75 15.48 14.42
C GLN A 9 17.06 16.47 15.35
N ARG A 10 17.82 17.34 16.02
CA ARG A 10 17.26 18.42 16.84
C ARG A 10 16.49 19.42 15.98
N ASP A 11 17.07 19.87 14.87
CA ASP A 11 16.45 20.85 14.00
C ASP A 11 15.18 20.30 13.31
N LEU A 12 15.19 19.02 12.95
CA LEU A 12 14.01 18.30 12.46
C LEU A 12 12.89 18.26 13.50
N LYS A 13 13.23 17.97 14.76
CA LYS A 13 12.25 17.97 15.88
C LYS A 13 11.74 19.36 16.23
N ASN A 14 12.56 20.40 16.00
CA ASN A 14 12.14 21.80 16.14
C ASN A 14 11.16 22.21 15.03
N LEU A 15 11.25 21.60 13.84
CA LEU A 15 10.27 21.81 12.77
C LEU A 15 8.92 21.18 13.14
N ASP A 16 8.93 19.90 13.49
CA ASP A 16 7.76 19.19 14.02
C ASP A 16 8.22 18.03 14.92
N ARG A 17 7.66 17.96 16.14
CA ARG A 17 7.98 16.93 17.14
C ARG A 17 7.65 15.52 16.66
N ARG A 18 6.70 15.37 15.73
CA ARG A 18 6.26 14.08 15.17
C ARG A 18 7.18 13.57 14.06
N LEU A 19 8.08 14.40 13.55
CA LEU A 19 9.06 13.98 12.55
C LEU A 19 10.19 13.18 13.19
N GLY A 20 10.60 12.09 12.56
CA GLY A 20 11.71 11.26 12.99
C GLY A 20 12.57 10.85 11.82
N THR A 21 13.64 10.11 12.09
CA THR A 21 14.53 9.61 11.03
C THR A 21 14.86 8.16 11.30
N LYS A 22 14.83 7.33 10.26
CA LYS A 22 15.23 5.93 10.30
C LYS A 22 16.15 5.60 9.14
N PHE A 23 17.00 4.61 9.33
CA PHE A 23 17.79 4.04 8.25
C PHE A 23 17.07 2.81 7.70
N ASN A 24 16.83 2.75 6.39
CA ASN A 24 16.09 1.65 5.77
C ASN A 24 17.00 0.52 5.26
N GLY A 25 18.31 0.56 5.53
CA GLY A 25 19.31 -0.38 5.02
C GLY A 25 20.20 0.23 3.94
N GLU A 26 19.72 1.23 3.21
CA GLU A 26 20.42 1.88 2.10
C GLU A 26 20.53 3.40 2.29
N HIS A 27 19.48 4.03 2.80
CA HIS A 27 19.33 5.48 2.94
C HIS A 27 18.74 5.88 4.29
N PHE A 28 18.99 7.12 4.67
CA PHE A 28 18.20 7.77 5.72
C PHE A 28 16.86 8.21 5.16
N VAL A 29 15.80 7.93 5.92
CA VAL A 29 14.42 8.24 5.58
C VAL A 29 13.81 9.03 6.72
N VAL A 30 13.31 10.21 6.40
CA VAL A 30 12.50 11.00 7.32
C VAL A 30 11.11 10.37 7.39
N THR A 31 10.63 10.21 8.62
CA THR A 31 9.36 9.58 8.95
C THR A 31 8.46 10.55 9.68
N TYR A 32 7.17 10.33 9.56
CA TYR A 32 6.14 11.08 10.28
C TYR A 32 5.34 10.13 11.16
N ASP A 33 5.30 10.43 12.46
CA ASP A 33 4.48 9.71 13.42
C ASP A 33 3.04 10.19 13.38
N ARG A 34 2.12 9.32 12.94
CA ARG A 34 0.68 9.60 12.88
C ARG A 34 -0.02 9.46 14.24
N GLY A 35 0.68 8.99 15.28
CA GLY A 35 0.14 8.72 16.61
C GLY A 35 -0.61 7.39 16.71
N TYR A 36 -0.77 6.66 15.60
CA TYR A 36 -1.30 5.31 15.56
C TYR A 36 -0.63 4.52 14.43
N GLY A 37 -0.28 3.26 14.72
CA GLY A 37 0.42 2.37 13.80
C GLY A 37 1.88 2.75 13.55
N GLU A 38 2.46 2.21 12.48
CA GLU A 38 3.85 2.47 12.13
C GLU A 38 4.05 3.88 11.54
N PRO A 39 5.19 4.55 11.86
CA PRO A 39 5.56 5.82 11.25
C PRO A 39 5.70 5.70 9.73
N VAL A 40 5.15 6.69 9.02
CA VAL A 40 5.14 6.71 7.55
C VAL A 40 6.39 7.38 7.02
N ASN A 41 6.95 6.84 5.93
CA ASN A 41 8.08 7.43 5.25
C ASN A 41 7.61 8.62 4.41
N ILE A 42 8.16 9.80 4.68
CA ILE A 42 7.77 11.03 3.95
C ILE A 42 8.85 11.52 2.99
N TYR A 43 10.12 11.30 3.30
CA TYR A 43 11.22 11.82 2.49
C TYR A 43 12.45 10.93 2.59
N ARG A 44 13.04 10.59 1.44
CA ARG A 44 14.27 9.81 1.33
C ARG A 44 15.44 10.75 1.09
N VAL A 45 16.44 10.69 1.97
CA VAL A 45 17.70 11.42 1.80
C VAL A 45 18.57 10.65 0.81
N LYS A 46 18.90 11.32 -0.28
CA LYS A 46 19.77 10.78 -1.34
C LYS A 46 20.80 11.81 -1.78
N SER A 47 21.90 11.31 -2.31
CA SER A 47 22.80 12.11 -3.14
C SER A 47 22.19 12.34 -4.53
N ASP A 48 22.82 13.19 -5.34
CA ASP A 48 22.38 13.47 -6.70
C ASP A 48 22.45 12.21 -7.59
N ASP A 49 23.46 11.36 -7.37
CA ASP A 49 23.64 10.06 -8.04
C ASP A 49 22.82 8.91 -7.41
N ASP A 50 21.79 9.25 -6.63
CA ASP A 50 21.01 8.30 -5.81
C ASP A 50 21.84 7.53 -4.77
N GLY A 51 23.06 7.96 -4.46
CA GLY A 51 23.94 7.35 -3.46
C GLY A 51 23.56 7.65 -2.01
N PHE A 52 24.18 6.92 -1.08
CA PHE A 52 24.07 7.19 0.36
C PHE A 52 24.65 8.56 0.70
N ARG A 53 23.91 9.33 1.49
CA ARG A 53 24.33 10.63 2.00
C ARG A 53 23.78 10.86 3.40
N GLN A 54 24.55 11.54 4.25
CA GLN A 54 24.06 12.03 5.54
C GLN A 54 23.06 13.18 5.35
N PRO A 55 21.96 13.23 6.13
CA PRO A 55 21.00 14.31 6.06
C PRO A 55 21.64 15.64 6.47
N ASP A 56 21.29 16.71 5.78
CA ASP A 56 21.85 18.04 6.00
C ASP A 56 20.77 19.14 5.98
N GLN A 57 21.20 20.40 6.09
CA GLN A 57 20.26 21.53 6.07
C GLN A 57 19.48 21.68 4.77
N ARG A 58 19.94 21.11 3.64
CA ARG A 58 19.20 21.16 2.37
C ARG A 58 17.94 20.31 2.48
N ASP A 59 18.05 19.14 3.12
CA ASP A 59 16.92 18.25 3.37
C ASP A 59 15.87 18.92 4.27
N LEU A 60 16.31 19.62 5.32
CA LEU A 60 15.40 20.39 6.19
C LEU A 60 14.65 21.48 5.43
N LYS A 61 15.32 22.19 4.51
CA LYS A 61 14.68 23.21 3.67
C LYS A 61 13.63 22.60 2.74
N ILE A 62 13.90 21.42 2.18
CA ILE A 62 12.95 20.70 1.32
C ILE A 62 11.72 20.30 2.12
N ILE A 63 11.90 19.72 3.31
CA ILE A 63 10.78 19.31 4.19
C ILE A 63 9.95 20.52 4.59
N LYS A 64 10.61 21.62 4.98
CA LYS A 64 9.94 22.89 5.32
C LYS A 64 9.18 23.47 4.12
N GLY A 65 9.74 23.37 2.92
CA GLY A 65 9.09 23.81 1.68
C GLY A 65 7.93 22.90 1.25
N GLY A 66 7.91 21.64 1.69
CA GLY A 66 6.79 20.71 1.49
C GLY A 66 5.62 20.97 2.44
N ASP A 67 5.87 21.63 3.58
CA ASP A 67 4.83 22.00 4.52
C ASP A 67 3.88 23.04 3.90
N LEU A 68 2.58 22.77 3.97
CA LEU A 68 1.52 23.66 3.48
C LEU A 68 1.30 24.84 4.44
N ALA A 69 1.73 24.71 5.69
CA ALA A 69 1.41 25.66 6.75
C ALA A 69 2.44 26.79 6.90
N VAL A 70 3.71 26.57 6.53
CA VAL A 70 4.81 27.46 6.95
C VAL A 70 5.25 28.40 5.82
N GLY A 71 4.97 29.69 5.99
CA GLY A 71 5.75 30.80 5.41
C GLY A 71 5.57 31.11 3.93
N ASP A 72 4.76 30.36 3.19
CA ASP A 72 4.50 30.66 1.78
C ASP A 72 3.53 31.83 1.62
N ARG A 73 3.83 32.72 0.65
CA ARG A 73 2.86 33.72 0.15
C ARG A 73 1.54 33.00 -0.16
N MET A 74 0.40 33.58 0.22
CA MET A 74 -0.95 32.99 0.09
C MET A 74 -1.18 32.27 -1.26
N GLU A 75 -0.64 32.83 -2.34
CA GLU A 75 -0.71 32.30 -3.70
C GLU A 75 -0.08 30.89 -3.85
N MET A 76 1.07 30.64 -3.22
CA MET A 76 1.73 29.33 -3.22
C MET A 76 0.93 28.30 -2.40
N ARG A 77 0.35 28.70 -1.27
CA ARG A 77 -0.57 27.84 -0.50
C ARG A 77 -1.77 27.41 -1.34
N LEU A 78 -2.40 28.35 -2.04
CA LEU A 78 -3.54 28.06 -2.91
C LEU A 78 -3.16 27.10 -4.05
N LYS A 79 -2.02 27.31 -4.70
CA LYS A 79 -1.50 26.42 -5.76
C LYS A 79 -1.27 25.00 -5.24
N LYS A 80 -0.63 24.84 -4.07
CA LYS A 80 -0.39 23.52 -3.47
C LYS A 80 -1.70 22.82 -3.07
N MET A 81 -2.66 23.54 -2.48
CA MET A 81 -3.98 22.99 -2.11
C MET A 81 -4.79 22.58 -3.35
N ALA A 82 -4.74 23.37 -4.42
CA ALA A 82 -5.38 23.04 -5.68
C ALA A 82 -4.80 21.75 -6.28
N TYR A 83 -3.46 21.63 -6.31
CA TYR A 83 -2.77 20.43 -6.78
C TYR A 83 -3.13 19.19 -5.94
N ALA A 84 -3.08 19.30 -4.62
CA ALA A 84 -3.45 18.19 -3.72
C ALA A 84 -4.90 17.73 -3.95
N SER A 85 -5.82 18.68 -4.12
CA SER A 85 -7.23 18.39 -4.40
C SER A 85 -7.41 17.68 -5.75
N GLU A 86 -6.63 18.06 -6.77
CA GLU A 86 -6.66 17.41 -8.08
C GLU A 86 -6.12 15.98 -8.03
N VAL A 87 -5.03 15.75 -7.30
CA VAL A 87 -4.46 14.40 -7.09
C VAL A 87 -5.47 13.49 -6.41
N ILE A 88 -6.12 13.96 -5.35
CA ILE A 88 -7.18 13.21 -4.67
C ILE A 88 -8.31 12.87 -5.65
N ARG A 89 -8.84 13.86 -6.38
CA ARG A 89 -9.91 13.62 -7.38
C ARG A 89 -9.50 12.57 -8.43
N ARG A 90 -8.25 12.60 -8.88
CA ARG A 90 -7.71 11.65 -9.86
C ARG A 90 -7.64 10.23 -9.29
N GLU A 91 -7.18 10.08 -8.04
CA GLU A 91 -7.17 8.79 -7.35
C GLU A 91 -8.59 8.25 -7.12
N THR A 92 -9.53 9.08 -6.67
CA THR A 92 -10.91 8.66 -6.45
C THR A 92 -11.55 8.15 -7.74
N ARG A 93 -11.33 8.83 -8.87
CA ARG A 93 -11.81 8.38 -10.18
C ARG A 93 -11.22 7.02 -10.58
N ARG A 94 -9.94 6.79 -10.31
CA ARG A 94 -9.30 5.48 -10.57
C ARG A 94 -9.90 4.38 -9.70
N ARG A 95 -10.03 4.62 -8.39
CA ARG A 95 -10.64 3.64 -7.46
C ARG A 95 -12.07 3.30 -7.85
N VAL A 96 -12.90 4.29 -8.16
CA VAL A 96 -14.29 4.07 -8.61
C VAL A 96 -14.31 3.25 -9.91
N LYS A 97 -13.42 3.53 -10.87
CA LYS A 97 -13.34 2.77 -12.11
C LYS A 97 -12.95 1.30 -11.87
N ASP A 98 -11.99 1.07 -11.00
CA ASP A 98 -11.56 -0.29 -10.66
C ASP A 98 -12.62 -1.04 -9.85
N GLU A 99 -13.34 -0.34 -8.97
CA GLU A 99 -14.48 -0.90 -8.23
C GLU A 99 -15.62 -1.30 -9.16
N ILE A 100 -15.99 -0.45 -10.14
CA ILE A 100 -16.99 -0.78 -11.16
C ILE A 100 -16.53 -2.00 -11.97
N ARG A 101 -15.26 -2.06 -12.39
CA ARG A 101 -14.72 -3.21 -13.13
C ARG A 101 -14.82 -4.50 -12.31
N ASN A 102 -14.47 -4.45 -11.03
CA ASN A 102 -14.52 -5.62 -10.15
C ASN A 102 -15.96 -6.08 -9.91
N ARG A 103 -16.88 -5.16 -9.62
CA ARG A 103 -18.32 -5.46 -9.49
C ARG A 103 -18.88 -6.11 -10.77
N LEU A 104 -18.54 -5.58 -11.94
CA LEU A 104 -18.99 -6.16 -13.22
C LEU A 104 -18.39 -7.55 -13.49
N LYS A 105 -17.14 -7.79 -13.09
CA LYS A 105 -16.49 -9.11 -13.20
C LYS A 105 -17.20 -10.15 -12.31
N ASP A 106 -17.55 -9.76 -11.09
CA ASP A 106 -18.30 -10.62 -10.18
C ASP A 106 -19.72 -10.89 -10.69
N SER A 107 -20.42 -9.88 -11.22
CA SER A 107 -21.72 -10.07 -11.86
C SER A 107 -21.64 -11.01 -13.06
N LYS A 108 -20.59 -10.93 -13.89
CA LYS A 108 -20.35 -11.88 -15.00
C LYS A 108 -20.15 -13.31 -14.47
N HIS A 109 -19.37 -13.49 -13.41
CA HIS A 109 -19.16 -14.80 -12.80
C HIS A 109 -20.45 -15.34 -12.16
N GLN A 110 -21.25 -14.51 -11.53
CA GLN A 110 -22.57 -14.89 -10.99
C GLN A 110 -23.53 -15.31 -12.10
N LEU A 111 -23.62 -14.54 -13.20
CA LEU A 111 -24.42 -14.90 -14.38
C LEU A 111 -23.95 -16.21 -15.02
N THR A 112 -22.64 -16.41 -15.16
CA THR A 112 -22.08 -17.63 -15.76
C THR A 112 -22.34 -18.85 -14.87
N ARG A 113 -22.21 -18.70 -13.54
CA ARG A 113 -22.58 -19.75 -12.58
C ARG A 113 -24.07 -20.06 -12.64
N TRP A 114 -24.93 -19.05 -12.63
CA TRP A 114 -26.38 -19.23 -12.72
C TRP A 114 -26.82 -19.92 -14.01
N VAL A 115 -26.25 -19.53 -15.16
CA VAL A 115 -26.50 -20.22 -16.44
C VAL A 115 -25.94 -21.64 -16.42
N GLY A 116 -24.73 -21.85 -15.88
CA GLY A 116 -24.12 -23.18 -15.76
C GLY A 116 -24.90 -24.14 -14.87
N ASP A 117 -25.46 -23.64 -13.77
CA ASP A 117 -26.31 -24.39 -12.84
C ASP A 117 -27.69 -24.67 -13.46
N ARG A 118 -28.29 -23.69 -14.16
CA ARG A 118 -29.59 -23.85 -14.82
C ARG A 118 -29.54 -24.74 -16.07
N ALA A 119 -28.44 -24.70 -16.81
CA ALA A 119 -28.19 -25.54 -17.97
C ALA A 119 -27.53 -26.88 -17.61
N ASN A 120 -27.24 -27.11 -16.32
CA ASN A 120 -26.58 -28.32 -15.81
C ASN A 120 -25.24 -28.65 -16.51
N ILE A 121 -24.55 -27.62 -17.03
CA ILE A 121 -23.28 -27.75 -17.77
C ILE A 121 -22.09 -27.87 -16.78
N SER A 122 -22.29 -27.54 -15.50
CA SER A 122 -21.20 -27.44 -14.52
C SER A 122 -20.70 -28.76 -13.93
N LYS A 123 -21.32 -29.91 -14.24
CA LYS A 123 -20.77 -31.24 -13.93
C LYS A 123 -21.15 -32.24 -15.01
N SER A 124 -20.29 -32.40 -16.02
CA SER A 124 -20.19 -33.72 -16.62
C SER A 124 -19.67 -34.67 -15.53
N ASN A 125 -20.58 -35.39 -14.90
CA ASN A 125 -20.19 -36.65 -14.27
C ASN A 125 -19.67 -37.50 -15.43
N ALA A 126 -18.36 -37.56 -15.59
CA ALA A 126 -17.73 -38.51 -16.49
C ALA A 126 -18.18 -39.89 -16.03
N GLU A 127 -19.10 -40.49 -16.77
CA GLU A 127 -19.71 -41.81 -16.56
C GLU A 127 -18.66 -42.93 -16.44
N PHE A 128 -17.40 -42.63 -16.77
CA PHE A 128 -16.26 -43.53 -16.82
C PHE A 128 -15.16 -43.28 -15.78
N ARG A 129 -15.36 -42.44 -14.76
CA ARG A 129 -14.36 -42.31 -13.68
C ARG A 129 -14.43 -43.55 -12.78
N ARG A 130 -13.50 -44.49 -12.97
CA ARG A 130 -13.33 -45.69 -12.13
C ARG A 130 -13.15 -45.27 -10.66
N VAL A 131 -14.15 -45.50 -9.83
CA VAL A 131 -14.04 -45.39 -8.37
C VAL A 131 -13.27 -46.63 -7.89
N PRO A 132 -12.09 -46.49 -7.25
CA PRO A 132 -11.40 -47.65 -6.71
C PRO A 132 -12.22 -48.22 -5.55
N HIS A 133 -12.65 -49.48 -5.71
CA HIS A 133 -13.35 -50.24 -4.68
C HIS A 133 -12.42 -50.42 -3.47
N LYS A 134 -12.77 -49.81 -2.32
CA LYS A 134 -12.07 -50.09 -1.06
C LYS A 134 -12.57 -51.44 -0.52
N PRO A 135 -11.72 -52.47 -0.35
CA PRO A 135 -12.15 -53.73 0.25
C PRO A 135 -12.59 -53.50 1.70
N GLY A 136 -13.81 -53.94 2.00
CA GLY A 136 -14.38 -53.91 3.35
C GLY A 136 -13.63 -54.85 4.29
N LYS A 137 -13.53 -54.45 5.56
CA LYS A 137 -12.86 -55.16 6.65
C LYS A 137 -13.33 -56.62 6.77
N ASN A 138 -12.38 -57.51 7.06
CA ASN A 138 -12.58 -58.92 7.40
C ASN A 138 -13.70 -59.09 8.43
N VAL A 139 -14.75 -59.82 8.06
CA VAL A 139 -15.70 -60.40 9.02
C VAL A 139 -15.12 -61.75 9.42
N VAL A 140 -14.63 -61.83 10.65
CA VAL A 140 -14.25 -63.10 11.28
C VAL A 140 -15.54 -63.87 11.57
N ALA A 141 -15.74 -65.01 10.90
CA ALA A 141 -16.82 -65.93 11.23
C ALA A 141 -16.41 -66.75 12.45
N THR A 142 -17.13 -66.59 13.55
CA THR A 142 -17.05 -67.47 14.72
C THR A 142 -17.99 -68.66 14.49
N ILE A 143 -17.44 -69.87 14.56
CA ILE A 143 -18.16 -71.10 14.94
C ILE A 143 -17.36 -71.70 16.10
#